data_AF-A0A4U7JJC7-F1
#
_entry.id   AF-A0A4U7JJC7-F1
#
_cell.length_a   1.000
_cell.length_b   1.000
_cell.length_c   1.000
_cell.angle_alpha   90.00
_cell.angle_beta   90.00
_cell.angle_gamma   90.00
#
_symmetry.space_group_name_H-M   'P 1'
#
loop_
_entity.id
_entity.type
_entity.pdbx_description
1 polymer ?
#
loop_
_entity_poly.entity_id
_entity_poly.type
_entity_poly.pdbx_seq_one_letter_code
_entity_poly.pdbx_strand_id
1 'polypeptide(L)'
;MRLDINLLNSSYSSTEKSIPVVIKLSSDEEVEIAEKIDLREILLLQGEDAKVGTYTSCRLGLPRDTFIVSKQKPHYIVYDVYEDCSDIDIEPGEYDISIKLKAFVKVDEDKFETIELSGKKAITIE
;
A
#
# COMPACT_ATOMS: atom_id res chain seq x y z
N MET A 1 15.04 1.73 -1.27
CA MET A 1 13.73 1.22 -1.73
C MET A 1 12.70 2.33 -1.61
N ARG A 2 11.67 2.34 -2.46
CA ARG A 2 10.65 3.38 -2.58
C ARG A 2 9.28 2.74 -2.78
N LEU A 3 8.26 3.41 -2.26
CA LEU A 3 6.85 3.08 -2.42
C LEU A 3 6.20 4.16 -3.28
N ASP A 4 5.67 3.78 -4.45
CA ASP A 4 4.82 4.63 -5.28
C ASP A 4 3.39 4.11 -5.23
N ILE A 5 2.42 5.02 -5.07
CA ILE A 5 0.99 4.70 -5.05
C ILE A 5 0.38 5.19 -6.36
N ASN A 6 -0.26 4.27 -7.08
CA ASN A 6 -0.94 4.56 -8.34
C ASN A 6 -2.42 4.23 -8.18
N LEU A 7 -3.26 5.11 -8.71
CA LEU A 7 -4.71 4.90 -8.76
C LEU A 7 -5.06 4.32 -10.13
N LEU A 8 -6.12 3.49 -10.19
CA LEU A 8 -6.63 3.03 -11.48
C LEU A 8 -7.39 4.15 -12.21
N ASN A 9 -8.13 4.96 -11.45
CA ASN A 9 -8.86 6.12 -11.95
C ASN A 9 -8.37 7.40 -11.26
N SER A 10 -8.55 8.55 -11.90
CA SER A 10 -8.22 9.85 -11.31
C SER A 10 -9.30 10.38 -10.36
N SER A 11 -10.54 9.91 -10.51
CA SER A 11 -11.68 10.21 -9.65
C SER A 11 -12.51 8.95 -9.44
N TYR A 12 -13.23 8.91 -8.32
CA TYR A 12 -14.08 7.79 -7.90
C TYR A 12 -15.43 8.35 -7.42
N SER A 13 -16.54 7.68 -7.72
CA SER A 13 -17.82 8.12 -7.17
C SER A 13 -17.90 7.85 -5.67
N SER A 14 -18.55 8.76 -4.95
CA SER A 14 -19.01 8.61 -3.56
C SER A 14 -19.82 7.32 -3.30
N THR A 15 -20.41 6.73 -4.35
CA THR A 15 -21.14 5.47 -4.29
C THR A 15 -20.30 4.23 -4.60
N GLU A 16 -19.05 4.40 -5.04
CA GLU A 16 -18.13 3.29 -5.25
C GLU A 16 -17.71 2.70 -3.92
N LYS A 17 -17.83 1.36 -3.82
CA LYS A 17 -17.57 0.61 -2.59
C LYS A 17 -16.13 0.08 -2.50
N SER A 18 -15.30 0.44 -3.48
CA SER A 18 -13.97 -0.09 -3.71
C SER A 18 -13.12 1.00 -4.35
N ILE A 19 -11.96 1.29 -3.76
CA ILE A 19 -10.95 2.18 -4.32
C ILE A 19 -9.67 1.37 -4.47
N PRO A 20 -9.50 0.66 -5.60
CA PRO A 20 -8.31 -0.11 -5.88
C PRO A 20 -7.10 0.80 -6.08
N VAL A 21 -6.03 0.46 -5.36
CA VAL A 21 -4.73 1.14 -5.44
C VAL A 21 -3.65 0.14 -5.81
N VAL A 22 -2.77 0.57 -6.71
CA VAL A 22 -1.60 -0.21 -7.13
C VAL A 22 -0.37 0.36 -6.44
N ILE A 23 0.15 -0.42 -5.50
CA ILE A 23 1.43 -0.18 -4.86
C ILE A 23 2.53 -0.67 -5.79
N LYS A 24 3.49 0.19 -6.07
CA LYS A 24 4.72 -0.15 -6.77
C LYS A 24 5.90 -0.01 -5.83
N LEU A 25 6.60 -1.11 -5.60
CA LEU A 25 7.88 -1.12 -4.91
C LEU A 25 9.02 -1.11 -5.91
N SER A 26 9.93 -0.17 -5.73
CA SER A 26 11.12 -0.04 -6.57
C SER A 26 12.36 0.28 -5.75
N SER A 27 13.53 0.02 -6.30
CA SER A 27 14.81 0.31 -5.68
C SER A 27 15.81 0.78 -6.73
N ASP A 28 16.73 1.66 -6.34
CA ASP A 28 17.79 2.13 -7.24
C ASP A 28 18.85 1.04 -7.50
N GLU A 29 18.95 0.08 -6.57
CA GLU A 29 19.81 -1.10 -6.63
C GLU A 29 18.95 -2.37 -6.69
N GLU A 30 19.52 -3.50 -7.15
CA GLU A 30 18.86 -4.80 -7.04
C GLU A 30 18.82 -5.25 -5.59
N VAL A 31 17.62 -5.45 -5.06
CA VAL A 31 17.38 -5.85 -3.67
C VAL A 31 16.47 -7.06 -3.68
N GLU A 32 16.89 -8.14 -3.02
CA GLU A 32 16.04 -9.30 -2.79
C GLU A 32 15.13 -9.02 -1.59
N ILE A 33 13.82 -9.08 -1.80
CA ILE A 33 12.83 -8.92 -0.74
C ILE A 33 11.95 -10.15 -0.66
N ALA A 34 11.37 -10.39 0.51
CA ALA A 34 10.39 -11.43 0.68
C ALA A 34 9.12 -11.15 -0.12
N GLU A 35 8.48 -12.22 -0.58
CA GLU A 35 7.21 -12.11 -1.32
C GLU A 35 6.11 -11.49 -0.46
N LYS A 36 6.13 -11.82 0.83
CA LYS A 36 5.19 -11.30 1.80
C LYS A 36 5.58 -9.90 2.26
N ILE A 37 4.60 -9.00 2.23
CA ILE A 37 4.71 -7.63 2.73
C ILE A 37 3.69 -7.43 3.85
N ASP A 38 4.08 -6.69 4.88
CA ASP A 38 3.22 -6.40 6.02
C ASP A 38 2.61 -5.00 5.84
N LEU A 39 1.40 -4.96 5.24
CA LEU A 39 0.59 -3.75 5.16
C LEU A 39 0.17 -3.33 6.57
N ARG A 40 0.62 -2.17 7.02
CA ARG A 40 0.35 -1.63 8.36
C ARG A 40 -0.92 -0.79 8.41
N GLU A 41 -1.06 0.09 7.43
CA GLU A 41 -2.23 0.96 7.31
C GLU A 41 -2.52 1.24 5.84
N ILE A 42 -3.80 1.34 5.51
CA ILE A 42 -4.32 1.96 4.30
C ILE A 42 -5.51 2.82 4.70
N LEU A 43 -5.37 4.14 4.55
CA LEU A 43 -6.32 5.13 5.05
C LEU A 43 -6.73 6.09 3.94
N LEU A 44 -8.02 6.45 3.90
CA LEU A 44 -8.51 7.62 3.20
C LEU A 44 -8.61 8.80 4.19
N LEU A 45 -7.81 9.82 3.94
CA LEU A 45 -7.68 11.01 4.79
C LEU A 45 -8.38 12.21 4.14
N GLN A 46 -9.08 13.03 4.93
CA GLN A 46 -9.51 14.36 4.52
C GLN A 46 -8.76 15.38 5.38
N GLY A 47 -7.76 16.04 4.80
CA GLY A 47 -6.75 16.76 5.60
C GLY A 47 -5.91 15.77 6.42
N GLU A 48 -5.92 15.92 7.75
CA GLU A 48 -5.21 15.01 8.67
C GLU A 48 -6.14 13.96 9.31
N ASP A 49 -7.46 14.06 9.09
CA ASP A 49 -8.44 13.18 9.70
C ASP A 49 -8.65 11.92 8.85
N ALA A 50 -8.49 10.75 9.46
CA ALA A 50 -8.84 9.49 8.84
C ALA A 50 -10.37 9.35 8.78
N LYS A 51 -10.92 9.35 7.56
CA LYS A 51 -12.36 9.18 7.33
C LYS A 51 -12.72 7.72 7.21
N VAL A 52 -11.91 6.97 6.48
CA VAL A 52 -12.05 5.52 6.35
C VAL A 52 -10.67 4.88 6.27
N GLY A 53 -10.57 3.61 6.61
CA GLY A 53 -9.38 2.84 6.36
C GLY A 53 -9.26 1.62 7.26
N THR A 54 -8.34 0.76 6.87
CA THR A 54 -8.05 -0.48 7.59
C THR A 54 -6.66 -0.39 8.18
N TYR A 55 -6.56 -0.69 9.48
CA TYR A 55 -5.31 -0.98 10.14
C TYR A 55 -5.13 -2.49 10.15
N THR A 56 -4.24 -2.98 9.30
CA THR A 56 -3.87 -4.39 9.31
C THR A 56 -2.62 -4.54 10.17
N SER A 57 -2.72 -5.29 11.26
CA SER A 57 -1.53 -5.80 11.93
C SER A 57 -1.29 -7.21 11.39
N CYS A 58 -0.50 -7.32 10.32
CA CYS A 58 -0.08 -8.65 9.86
C CYS A 58 0.95 -9.17 10.86
N ARG A 59 0.49 -9.82 11.93
CA ARG A 59 1.33 -10.74 12.70
C ARG A 59 1.47 -11.98 11.84
N LEU A 60 2.64 -12.33 11.32
CA LEU A 60 3.00 -13.74 11.00
C LEU A 60 4.36 -13.88 10.31
N GLY A 61 5.22 -14.67 10.96
CA GLY A 61 6.18 -15.65 10.39
C GLY A 61 7.26 -15.14 9.43
N LEU A 62 8.50 -15.64 9.57
CA LEU A 62 9.55 -15.41 8.58
C LEU A 62 9.06 -15.87 7.19
N PRO A 63 9.05 -14.98 6.19
CA PRO A 63 8.64 -15.36 4.84
C PRO A 63 9.71 -16.23 4.18
N ARG A 64 9.28 -17.22 3.37
CA ARG A 64 10.17 -18.22 2.74
C ARG A 64 10.55 -17.87 1.31
N ASP A 65 9.61 -17.31 0.56
CA ASP A 65 9.81 -16.97 -0.85
C ASP A 65 10.26 -15.52 -1.00
N THR A 66 11.09 -15.27 -2.00
CA THR A 66 11.70 -13.97 -2.27
C THR A 66 11.66 -13.62 -3.76
N PHE A 67 11.73 -12.33 -4.07
CA PHE A 67 11.92 -11.83 -5.44
C PHE A 67 12.87 -10.63 -5.46
N ILE A 68 13.47 -10.38 -6.62
CA ILE A 68 14.38 -9.25 -6.83
C ILE A 68 13.58 -8.03 -7.25
N VAL A 69 13.73 -6.94 -6.49
CA VAL A 69 13.22 -5.61 -6.80
C VAL A 69 14.34 -4.72 -7.29
N SER A 70 14.09 -4.03 -8.41
CA SER A 70 14.98 -2.99 -8.93
C SER A 70 14.17 -1.98 -9.72
N LYS A 71 14.85 -0.97 -10.27
CA LYS A 71 14.22 0.01 -11.15
C LYS A 71 13.67 -0.62 -12.43
N GLN A 72 14.33 -1.66 -12.95
CA GLN A 72 13.94 -2.40 -14.15
C GLN A 72 12.93 -3.52 -13.84
N LYS A 73 12.93 -4.01 -12.61
CA LYS A 73 12.00 -5.04 -12.12
C LYS A 73 11.28 -4.56 -10.86
N PRO A 74 10.38 -3.58 -10.97
CA PRO A 74 9.54 -3.18 -9.85
C PRO A 74 8.54 -4.29 -9.51
N HIS A 75 8.14 -4.35 -8.25
CA HIS A 75 7.10 -5.25 -7.78
C HIS A 75 5.79 -4.48 -7.60
N TYR A 76 4.67 -5.09 -7.99
CA TYR A 76 3.35 -4.47 -7.98
C TYR A 76 2.40 -5.28 -7.12
N ILE A 77 1.67 -4.59 -6.24
CA ILE A 77 0.64 -5.19 -5.37
C ILE A 77 -0.61 -4.35 -5.48
N VAL A 78 -1.77 -5.00 -5.59
CA VAL A 78 -3.06 -4.33 -5.59
C VAL A 78 -3.68 -4.47 -4.22
N TYR A 79 -4.10 -3.35 -3.64
CA TYR A 79 -4.93 -3.32 -2.44
C TYR A 79 -6.21 -2.56 -2.75
N ASP A 80 -7.24 -2.85 -1.98
CA ASP A 80 -8.41 -1.99 -1.89
C ASP A 80 -8.30 -1.15 -0.62
N VAL A 81 -8.62 0.13 -0.71
CA VAL A 81 -8.76 0.98 0.50
C VAL A 81 -9.97 0.52 1.32
N TYR A 82 -10.97 -0.09 0.67
CA TYR A 82 -12.24 -0.51 1.25
C TYR A 82 -12.46 -2.01 1.03
N GLU A 83 -12.06 -2.86 1.97
CA GLU A 83 -12.32 -4.30 1.84
C GLU A 83 -13.70 -4.70 2.42
N ASP A 84 -14.26 -3.93 3.38
CA ASP A 84 -15.45 -4.36 4.16
C ASP A 84 -16.44 -3.25 4.58
N CYS A 85 -16.35 -2.03 4.03
CA CYS A 85 -17.21 -0.91 4.44
C CYS A 85 -18.39 -0.67 3.48
N SER A 86 -19.22 -1.70 3.22
CA SER A 86 -20.30 -1.64 2.23
C SER A 86 -21.38 -0.59 2.49
N ASP A 87 -21.41 -0.01 3.69
CA ASP A 87 -22.49 0.82 4.22
C ASP A 87 -22.04 2.27 4.53
N ILE A 88 -20.82 2.66 4.15
CA ILE A 88 -20.29 4.02 4.37
C ILE A 88 -20.28 4.75 3.02
N ASP A 89 -21.18 5.72 2.87
CA ASP A 89 -21.10 6.70 1.78
C ASP A 89 -20.00 7.71 2.13
N ILE A 90 -19.07 7.94 1.21
CA ILE A 90 -17.99 8.92 1.37
C ILE A 90 -18.50 10.25 0.81
N GLU A 91 -18.40 11.31 1.60
CA GLU A 91 -18.76 12.63 1.11
C GLU A 91 -17.87 13.03 -0.08
N PRO A 92 -18.42 13.67 -1.13
CA PRO A 92 -17.59 14.21 -2.20
C PRO A 92 -16.57 15.22 -1.69
N GLY A 93 -15.36 15.19 -2.25
CA GLY A 93 -14.29 16.09 -1.86
C GLY A 93 -12.89 15.62 -2.24
N GLU A 94 -11.91 16.37 -1.76
CA GLU A 94 -10.49 16.06 -1.94
C GLU A 94 -9.97 15.25 -0.76
N TYR A 95 -9.29 14.14 -1.08
CA TYR A 95 -8.76 13.20 -0.11
C TYR A 95 -7.31 12.82 -0.43
N ASP A 96 -6.63 12.25 0.56
CA ASP A 96 -5.36 11.57 0.38
C ASP A 96 -5.48 10.11 0.79
N ILE A 97 -5.03 9.20 -0.09
CA ILE A 97 -4.78 7.82 0.29
C ILE A 97 -3.41 7.74 0.94
N SER A 98 -3.37 7.38 2.22
CA SER A 98 -2.15 7.14 3.00
C SER A 98 -1.92 5.65 3.17
N ILE A 99 -0.74 5.17 2.77
CA ILE A 99 -0.34 3.77 2.93
C ILE A 99 0.95 3.72 3.73
N LYS A 100 1.01 2.82 4.72
CA LYS A 100 2.27 2.39 5.34
C LYS A 100 2.37 0.88 5.28
N LEU A 101 3.55 0.40 4.93
CA LEU A 101 3.86 -1.01 4.89
C LEU A 101 5.29 -1.28 5.32
N LYS A 102 5.56 -2.55 5.60
CA LYS A 102 6.87 -3.06 5.95
C LYS A 102 7.28 -4.15 4.97
N ALA A 103 8.37 -3.90 4.24
CA ALA A 103 8.98 -4.88 3.36
C ALA A 103 10.15 -5.58 4.10
N PHE A 104 10.37 -6.85 3.79
CA PHE A 104 11.44 -7.66 4.39
C PHE A 104 12.56 -7.84 3.37
N VAL A 105 13.68 -7.16 3.59
CA VAL A 105 14.87 -7.23 2.74
C VAL A 105 15.73 -8.40 3.20
N LYS A 106 16.07 -9.30 2.29
CA LYS A 106 16.98 -10.40 2.60
C LYS A 106 18.41 -9.87 2.71
N VAL A 107 19.07 -10.18 3.82
CA VAL A 107 20.46 -9.76 4.08
C VAL A 107 21.43 -10.95 4.14
N ASP A 108 20.91 -12.15 4.39
CA ASP A 108 21.67 -13.41 4.47
C ASP A 108 20.73 -14.59 4.20
N GLU A 109 21.29 -15.81 4.15
CA GLU A 109 20.48 -17.03 4.15
C GLU A 109 19.60 -17.06 5.41
N ASP A 110 18.28 -17.15 5.22
CA ASP A 110 17.23 -17.09 6.26
C ASP A 110 17.20 -15.84 7.16
N LYS A 111 17.92 -14.75 6.82
CA LYS A 111 17.85 -13.49 7.57
C LYS A 111 17.24 -12.37 6.74
N PHE A 112 16.29 -11.69 7.36
CA PHE A 112 15.60 -10.54 6.80
C PHE A 112 15.70 -9.35 7.75
N GLU A 113 16.00 -8.18 7.18
CA GLU A 113 15.80 -6.89 7.81
C GLU A 113 14.50 -6.26 7.34
N THR A 114 13.91 -5.39 8.15
CA THR A 114 12.65 -4.74 7.79
C THR A 114 12.89 -3.30 7.41
N ILE A 115 12.32 -2.88 6.28
CA ILE A 115 12.24 -1.48 5.90
C ILE A 115 10.79 -1.01 5.93
N GLU A 116 10.54 0.12 6.60
CA GLU A 116 9.24 0.76 6.61
C GLU A 116 9.15 1.74 5.44
N LEU A 117 8.05 1.65 4.70
CA LEU A 117 7.77 2.49 3.55
C LEU A 117 6.40 3.11 3.75
N SER A 118 6.29 4.39 3.41
CA SER A 118 5.05 5.14 3.48
C SER A 118 4.90 6.05 2.26
N GLY A 119 3.65 6.34 1.91
CA GLY A 119 3.32 7.22 0.80
C GLY A 119 1.93 7.80 0.96
N LYS A 120 1.70 8.95 0.33
CA LYS A 120 0.39 9.57 0.18
C LYS A 120 0.09 9.81 -1.30
N LYS A 121 -1.18 9.71 -1.68
CA LYS A 121 -1.64 10.01 -3.04
C LYS A 121 -2.99 10.72 -3.00
N ALA A 122 -3.04 11.91 -3.57
CA ALA A 122 -4.27 12.67 -3.72
C ALA A 122 -5.26 11.94 -4.63
N ILE A 123 -6.54 12.03 -4.27
CA ILE A 123 -7.69 11.46 -4.97
C ILE A 123 -8.90 12.38 -4.77
N THR A 124 -9.71 12.54 -5.81
CA THR A 124 -10.98 13.25 -5.75
C THR A 124 -12.12 12.24 -5.71
N ILE A 125 -13.03 12.40 -4.74
CA ILE A 125 -14.28 11.64 -4.64
C ILE A 125 -15.43 12.54 -5.12
N GLU A 126 -16.24 12.05 -6.07
CA GLU A 126 -17.32 12.80 -6.73
C GLU A 126 -18.74 12.36 -6.32
#